data_AF-T1BVP9-F1
#
_entry.id   AF-T1BVP9-F1
#
_cell.length_a   1.000
_cell.length_b   1.000
_cell.length_c   1.000
_cell.angle_alpha   90.00
_cell.angle_beta   90.00
_cell.angle_gamma   90.00
#
_symmetry.space_group_name_H-M   'P 1'
#
loop_
_entity.id
_entity.type
_entity.pdbx_description
1 polymer ?
#
loop_
_entity_poly.entity_id
_entity_poly.type
_entity_poly.pdbx_seq_one_letter_code
_entity_poly.pdbx_strand_id
1 'polypeptide(L)'
;MGSTFDGRDLFAPTAARLALGAPPGSIGRPHRFHRLQLPQAERCPGGARGEIVHIDRFGNLITNVPSDWIPVGSTQLSVRWGRRRARALPWAITYEHLPRQALGAVPSSFGLVEVARREGRASAVGPSRIGMPIEMRWPRAVSVRPASVRA
;
A
#
# COMPACT_ATOMS: atom_id res chain seq x y z
N MET A 1 -22.46 7.79 32.32
CA MET A 1 -21.62 7.58 31.12
C MET A 1 -22.10 6.31 30.45
N GLY A 2 -22.37 6.37 29.14
CA GLY A 2 -23.03 5.29 28.41
C GLY A 2 -22.03 4.24 27.94
N SER A 3 -22.38 2.97 28.07
CA SER A 3 -21.52 1.81 27.79
C SER A 3 -21.30 1.52 26.30
N THR A 4 -21.68 2.43 25.41
CA THR A 4 -21.76 2.16 23.96
C THR A 4 -21.04 3.17 23.09
N PHE A 5 -20.53 4.29 23.65
CA PHE A 5 -19.84 5.28 22.84
C PHE A 5 -18.67 5.99 23.55
N ASP A 6 -17.59 5.23 23.74
CA ASP A 6 -16.33 5.73 24.32
C ASP A 6 -15.72 6.90 23.55
N GLY A 7 -15.98 7.00 22.24
CA GLY A 7 -15.57 8.16 21.43
C GLY A 7 -16.07 9.50 21.99
N ARG A 8 -17.35 9.56 22.38
CA ARG A 8 -17.95 10.76 22.97
C ARG A 8 -17.66 10.86 24.46
N ASP A 9 -17.74 9.74 25.18
CA ASP A 9 -17.77 9.76 26.64
C ASP A 9 -16.36 9.70 27.28
N LEU A 10 -15.35 9.15 26.58
CA LEU A 10 -13.97 9.03 27.06
C LEU A 10 -12.96 9.79 26.20
N PHE A 11 -12.98 9.59 24.88
CA PHE A 11 -11.94 10.14 23.99
C PHE A 11 -12.10 11.64 23.78
N ALA A 12 -13.31 12.14 23.49
CA ALA A 12 -13.52 13.56 23.22
C ALA A 12 -13.16 14.48 24.42
N PRO A 13 -13.60 14.19 25.68
CA PRO A 13 -13.21 15.00 26.84
C PRO A 13 -11.71 14.93 27.13
N THR A 14 -11.12 13.74 26.95
CA THR A 14 -9.66 13.55 27.10
C THR A 14 -8.89 14.40 26.10
N ALA A 15 -9.29 14.39 24.84
CA ALA A 15 -8.67 15.19 23.79
C ALA A 15 -8.82 16.70 24.08
N ALA A 16 -10.00 17.14 24.54
CA ALA A 16 -10.23 18.53 24.91
C ALA A 16 -9.31 18.99 26.07
N ARG A 17 -9.17 18.16 27.11
CA ARG A 17 -8.26 18.47 28.23
C ARG A 17 -6.81 18.58 27.79
N LEU A 18 -6.34 17.66 26.94
CA LEU A 18 -4.99 17.71 26.36
C LEU A 18 -4.79 18.97 25.51
N ALA A 19 -5.77 19.31 24.67
CA ALA A 19 -5.72 20.52 23.83
C ALA A 19 -5.70 21.82 24.66
N LEU A 20 -6.32 21.82 25.84
CA LEU A 20 -6.29 22.93 26.80
C LEU A 20 -5.03 22.95 27.68
N GLY A 21 -4.05 22.09 27.41
CA GLY A 21 -2.74 22.11 28.09
C GLY A 21 -2.64 21.23 29.33
N ALA A 22 -3.60 20.33 29.58
CA ALA A 22 -3.45 19.36 30.66
C ALA A 22 -2.21 18.46 30.40
N PRO A 23 -1.34 18.23 31.39
CA PRO A 23 -0.17 17.38 31.21
C PRO A 23 -0.62 15.94 30.90
N PRO A 24 -0.02 15.23 29.93
CA PRO A 24 -0.45 13.87 29.54
C PRO A 24 -0.53 12.88 30.71
N GLY A 25 0.38 12.99 31.68
CA GLY A 25 0.37 12.16 32.90
C GLY A 25 -0.84 12.37 33.83
N SER A 26 -1.62 13.44 33.64
CA SER A 26 -2.85 13.71 34.40
C SER A 26 -4.10 13.02 33.84
N ILE A 27 -4.01 12.44 32.64
CA ILE A 27 -5.14 11.82 31.94
C ILE A 27 -5.39 10.39 32.43
N GLY A 28 -4.34 9.69 32.88
CA GLY A 28 -4.47 8.31 33.33
C GLY A 28 -3.15 7.70 33.77
N ARG A 29 -3.23 6.44 34.19
CA ARG A 29 -2.06 5.67 34.63
C ARG A 29 -1.29 5.18 33.40
N PRO A 30 0.05 5.08 33.48
CA PRO A 30 0.84 4.44 32.43
C PRO A 30 0.30 3.03 32.11
N HIS A 31 0.18 2.72 30.82
CA HIS A 31 -0.29 1.43 30.34
C HIS A 31 0.61 0.91 29.22
N ARG A 32 0.69 -0.41 29.08
CA ARG A 32 1.42 -1.04 27.97
C ARG A 32 0.48 -1.18 26.77
N PHE A 33 0.90 -0.67 25.61
CA PHE A 33 0.10 -0.80 24.40
C PHE A 33 0.00 -2.26 23.95
N HIS A 34 -1.20 -2.66 23.51
CA HIS A 34 -1.37 -3.89 22.74
C HIS A 34 -0.85 -3.65 21.31
N ARG A 35 0.17 -4.41 20.90
CA ARG A 35 0.75 -4.31 19.54
C ARG A 35 0.13 -5.36 18.65
N LEU A 36 -0.64 -4.92 17.66
CA LEU A 36 -1.19 -5.80 16.63
C LEU A 36 -0.07 -6.33 15.73
N GLN A 37 -0.13 -7.62 15.39
CA GLN A 37 0.71 -8.19 14.35
C GLN A 37 0.05 -7.89 13.00
N LEU A 38 0.67 -6.99 12.23
CA LEU A 38 0.23 -6.68 10.88
C LEU A 38 0.91 -7.62 9.88
N PRO A 39 0.19 -8.09 8.85
CA PRO A 39 0.78 -8.88 7.78
C PRO A 39 1.92 -8.12 7.09
N GLN A 40 3.10 -8.74 7.01
CA GLN A 40 4.26 -8.16 6.34
C GLN A 40 4.48 -8.82 4.99
N ALA A 41 4.85 -8.00 3.99
CA ALA A 41 5.32 -8.53 2.73
C ALA A 41 6.70 -9.19 2.90
N GLU A 42 6.95 -10.21 2.10
CA GLU A 42 8.21 -10.93 2.02
C GLU A 42 8.90 -10.60 0.71
N ARG A 43 10.17 -10.20 0.77
CA ARG A 43 10.98 -9.98 -0.44
C ARG A 43 11.50 -11.33 -0.96
N CYS A 44 11.32 -11.59 -2.25
CA CYS A 44 11.76 -12.82 -2.89
C CYS A 44 12.76 -12.51 -4.03
N PRO A 45 13.51 -13.50 -4.53
CA PRO A 45 14.39 -13.29 -5.68
C PRO A 45 13.65 -12.72 -6.89
N GLY A 46 13.93 -11.46 -7.27
CA GLY A 46 13.28 -10.79 -8.39
C GLY A 46 11.81 -10.38 -8.15
N GLY A 47 11.37 -10.27 -6.90
CA GLY A 47 9.99 -9.92 -6.58
C GLY A 47 9.65 -9.80 -5.10
N ALA A 48 8.34 -9.85 -4.82
CA ALA A 48 7.79 -9.88 -3.48
C ALA A 48 6.52 -10.72 -3.41
N ARG A 49 6.23 -11.21 -2.23
CA ARG A 49 4.94 -11.80 -1.85
C ARG A 49 4.33 -10.94 -0.76
N GLY A 50 3.05 -10.68 -0.86
CA GLY A 50 2.31 -9.91 0.11
C GLY A 50 0.83 -10.23 0.03
N GLU A 51 0.01 -9.28 0.47
CA GLU A 51 -1.43 -9.37 0.40
C GLU A 51 -2.08 -8.00 0.19
N ILE A 52 -3.33 -8.01 -0.25
CA ILE A 52 -4.18 -6.83 -0.32
C ILE A 52 -4.56 -6.44 1.12
N VAL A 53 -4.13 -5.27 1.59
CA VAL A 53 -4.44 -4.77 2.94
C VAL A 53 -5.59 -3.77 2.94
N HIS A 54 -5.87 -3.14 1.80
CA HIS A 54 -6.98 -2.22 1.68
C HIS A 54 -7.53 -2.24 0.24
N ILE A 55 -8.85 -2.10 0.12
CA ILE A 55 -9.52 -1.77 -1.14
C ILE A 55 -10.15 -0.41 -0.92
N ASP A 56 -9.63 0.61 -1.59
CA ASP A 56 -10.12 1.96 -1.40
C ASP A 56 -11.52 2.16 -2.00
N ARG A 57 -12.12 3.34 -1.76
CA ARG A 57 -13.45 3.67 -2.30
C ARG A 57 -13.51 3.66 -3.83
N PHE A 58 -12.39 3.90 -4.52
CA PHE A 58 -12.30 3.88 -5.98
C PHE A 58 -12.14 2.44 -6.51
N GLY A 59 -11.86 1.48 -5.62
CA GLY A 59 -11.68 0.08 -5.94
C GLY A 59 -10.25 -0.27 -6.34
N ASN A 60 -9.26 0.55 -5.97
CA ASN A 60 -7.84 0.22 -6.09
C ASN A 60 -7.45 -0.81 -5.03
N LEU A 61 -6.50 -1.68 -5.38
CA LEU A 61 -6.02 -2.76 -4.51
C LEU A 61 -4.69 -2.34 -3.89
N ILE A 62 -4.72 -1.85 -2.66
CA ILE A 62 -3.53 -1.44 -1.93
C ILE A 62 -2.95 -2.67 -1.21
N THR A 63 -1.67 -2.91 -1.43
CA THR A 63 -0.97 -4.09 -0.91
C THR A 63 -0.07 -3.72 0.27
N ASN A 64 0.44 -4.70 1.02
CA ASN A 64 1.49 -4.45 2.00
C ASN A 64 2.91 -4.47 1.41
N VAL A 65 3.06 -4.49 0.07
CA VAL A 65 4.38 -4.48 -0.59
C VAL A 65 4.88 -3.05 -0.68
N PRO A 66 6.04 -2.70 -0.09
CA PRO A 66 6.62 -1.36 -0.21
C PRO A 66 6.96 -1.02 -1.67
N SER A 67 6.63 0.20 -2.12
CA SER A 67 6.90 0.63 -3.49
C SER A 67 8.38 0.86 -3.79
N ASP A 68 9.18 1.16 -2.76
CA ASP A 68 10.64 1.34 -2.87
C ASP A 68 11.40 0.02 -3.11
N TRP A 69 10.72 -1.13 -2.98
CA TRP A 69 11.28 -2.42 -3.36
C TRP A 69 11.37 -2.60 -4.88
N ILE A 70 10.56 -1.84 -5.64
CA ILE A 70 10.58 -1.85 -7.09
C ILE A 70 11.86 -1.16 -7.58
N PRO A 71 12.71 -1.84 -8.37
CA PRO A 71 13.95 -1.23 -8.86
C PRO A 71 13.70 0.03 -9.68
N VAL A 72 14.55 1.04 -9.48
CA VAL A 72 14.59 2.23 -10.32
C VAL A 72 14.74 1.84 -11.78
N GLY A 73 13.97 2.47 -12.67
CA GLY A 73 13.94 2.17 -14.10
C GLY A 73 13.00 1.02 -14.49
N SER A 74 12.33 0.36 -13.54
CA SER A 74 11.24 -0.57 -13.87
C SER A 74 10.11 0.19 -14.56
N THR A 75 9.56 -0.38 -15.64
CA THR A 75 8.40 0.18 -16.37
C THR A 75 7.16 -0.70 -16.29
N GLN A 76 7.32 -1.94 -15.81
CA GLN A 76 6.26 -2.92 -15.71
C GLN A 76 6.56 -3.97 -14.64
N LEU A 77 5.51 -4.61 -14.14
CA LEU A 77 5.54 -5.70 -13.17
C LEU A 77 4.76 -6.91 -13.71
N SER A 78 5.15 -8.11 -13.30
CA SER A 78 4.26 -9.27 -13.36
C SER A 78 3.58 -9.43 -12.01
N VAL A 79 2.26 -9.27 -11.97
CA VAL A 79 1.46 -9.33 -10.75
C VAL A 79 0.45 -10.48 -10.84
N ARG A 80 0.35 -11.25 -9.76
CA ARG A 80 -0.59 -12.37 -9.63
C ARG A 80 -1.36 -12.24 -8.31
N TRP A 81 -2.69 -12.25 -8.38
CA TRP A 81 -3.56 -12.24 -7.22
C TRP A 81 -4.76 -13.15 -7.47
N GLY A 82 -5.09 -14.01 -6.50
CA GLY A 82 -6.08 -15.06 -6.70
C GLY A 82 -5.79 -15.91 -7.95
N ARG A 83 -6.77 -16.00 -8.87
CA ARG A 83 -6.64 -16.68 -10.17
C ARG A 83 -6.18 -15.77 -11.31
N ARG A 84 -5.94 -14.48 -11.04
CA ARG A 84 -5.58 -13.48 -12.06
C ARG A 84 -4.06 -13.34 -12.15
N ARG A 85 -3.59 -13.08 -13.37
CA ARG A 85 -2.18 -12.79 -13.66
C ARG A 85 -2.09 -11.70 -14.72
N ALA A 86 -1.42 -10.60 -14.41
CA ALA A 86 -0.99 -9.58 -15.35
C ALA A 86 0.52 -9.73 -15.53
N ARG A 87 0.99 -10.15 -16.71
CA ARG A 87 2.43 -10.41 -16.95
C ARG A 87 3.23 -9.13 -17.18
N ALA A 88 2.59 -8.11 -17.73
CA ALA A 88 3.16 -6.85 -18.15
C ALA A 88 2.27 -5.70 -17.65
N LEU A 89 2.08 -5.63 -16.33
CA LEU A 89 1.30 -4.57 -15.70
C LEU A 89 2.15 -3.29 -15.68
N PRO A 90 1.72 -2.19 -16.32
CA PRO A 90 2.48 -0.94 -16.31
C PRO A 90 2.78 -0.48 -14.89
N TRP A 91 4.03 -0.12 -14.63
CA TRP A 91 4.45 0.53 -13.40
C TRP A 91 4.70 2.00 -13.69
N ALA A 92 3.98 2.87 -13.00
CA ALA A 92 4.07 4.30 -13.19
C ALA A 92 4.21 5.01 -11.84
N ILE A 93 4.83 6.21 -11.86
CA ILE A 93 4.97 7.04 -10.67
C ILE A 93 3.68 7.79 -10.30
N THR A 94 2.76 7.97 -11.25
CA THR A 94 1.43 8.57 -11.03
C THR A 94 0.38 7.91 -11.95
N TYR A 95 -0.91 8.04 -11.60
CA TYR A 95 -2.01 7.50 -12.41
C TYR A 95 -2.09 8.08 -13.82
N GLU A 96 -1.69 9.33 -14.03
CA GLU A 96 -1.79 10.02 -15.33
C GLU A 96 -0.91 9.38 -16.40
N HIS A 97 0.17 8.74 -15.97
CA HIS A 97 1.09 7.99 -16.82
C HIS A 97 0.60 6.57 -17.14
N LEU A 98 -0.50 6.12 -16.54
CA LEU A 98 -1.14 4.86 -16.94
C LEU A 98 -1.97 5.08 -18.21
N PRO A 99 -2.00 4.13 -19.17
CA PRO A 99 -2.91 4.20 -20.30
C PRO A 99 -4.37 4.29 -19.84
N ARG A 100 -5.21 5.04 -20.56
CA ARG A 100 -6.64 5.17 -20.24
C ARG A 100 -7.30 3.80 -20.19
N GLN A 101 -8.16 3.59 -19.18
CA GLN A 101 -8.91 2.35 -18.95
C GLN A 101 -8.06 1.09 -18.70
N ALA A 102 -6.73 1.21 -18.66
CA ALA A 102 -5.84 0.09 -18.41
C ALA A 102 -5.64 -0.15 -16.90
N LEU A 103 -5.38 -1.41 -16.56
CA LEU A 103 -4.87 -1.78 -15.25
C LEU A 103 -3.38 -1.39 -15.19
N GLY A 104 -2.93 -0.88 -14.06
CA GLY A 104 -1.55 -0.53 -13.79
C GLY A 104 -1.22 -0.64 -12.30
N ALA A 105 0.04 -0.45 -11.98
CA ALA A 105 0.51 -0.31 -10.61
C ALA A 105 1.20 1.04 -10.40
N VAL A 106 0.94 1.64 -9.25
CA VAL A 106 1.48 2.95 -8.84
C VAL A 106 1.89 2.90 -7.36
N PRO A 107 2.79 3.80 -6.91
CA PRO A 107 2.97 4.03 -5.48
C PRO A 107 1.72 4.73 -4.92
N SER A 108 1.11 4.14 -3.89
CA SER A 108 0.06 4.79 -3.10
C SER A 108 0.66 5.90 -2.22
N SER A 109 -0.21 6.75 -1.67
CA SER A 109 0.17 7.78 -0.68
C SER A 109 0.78 7.20 0.61
N PHE A 110 0.62 5.90 0.86
CA PHE A 110 1.21 5.20 2.00
C PHE A 110 2.60 4.60 1.70
N GLY A 111 3.16 4.82 0.50
CA GLY A 111 4.44 4.23 0.09
C GLY A 111 4.34 2.73 -0.22
N LEU A 112 3.13 2.24 -0.51
CA LEU A 112 2.83 0.85 -0.83
C LEU A 112 2.48 0.70 -2.30
N VAL A 113 2.76 -0.46 -2.89
CA VAL A 113 2.31 -0.79 -4.25
C VAL A 113 0.80 -0.93 -4.28
N GLU A 114 0.19 -0.18 -5.18
CA GLU A 114 -1.24 -0.17 -5.43
C GLU A 114 -1.53 -0.63 -6.86
N VAL A 115 -2.46 -1.58 -7.03
CA VAL A 115 -2.99 -1.95 -8.35
C VAL A 115 -4.26 -1.16 -8.61
N ALA A 116 -4.23 -0.36 -9.68
CA ALA A 116 -5.29 0.57 -10.04
C ALA A 116 -5.73 0.37 -11.49
N ARG A 117 -6.94 0.86 -11.82
CA ARG A 117 -7.39 0.97 -13.21
C ARG A 117 -7.68 2.44 -13.50
N ARG A 118 -6.99 3.05 -14.45
CA ARG A 118 -7.25 4.45 -14.81
C ARG A 118 -8.68 4.60 -15.28
N GLU A 119 -9.44 5.52 -14.69
CA GLU A 119 -10.87 5.74 -14.98
C GLU A 119 -11.75 4.50 -14.75
N GLY A 120 -11.40 3.64 -13.78
CA GLY A 120 -12.18 2.45 -13.45
C GLY A 120 -11.82 1.86 -12.09
N ARG A 121 -12.33 0.66 -11.80
CA ARG A 121 -12.08 -0.05 -10.54
C ARG A 121 -11.22 -1.28 -10.80
N ALA A 122 -10.06 -1.40 -10.15
CA ALA A 122 -9.22 -2.59 -10.23
C ALA A 122 -9.92 -3.82 -9.63
N SER A 123 -10.65 -3.64 -8.53
CA SER A 123 -11.49 -4.66 -7.89
C SER A 123 -12.61 -5.21 -8.78
N ALA A 124 -13.05 -4.47 -9.79
CA ALA A 124 -14.06 -4.97 -10.75
C ALA A 124 -13.45 -5.88 -11.83
N VAL A 125 -12.12 -5.93 -11.95
CA VAL A 125 -11.44 -6.79 -12.94
C VAL A 125 -11.49 -8.26 -12.53
N GLY A 126 -11.72 -8.56 -11.25
CA GLY A 126 -11.96 -9.90 -10.76
C GLY A 126 -12.06 -9.95 -9.23
N PRO A 127 -12.48 -11.10 -8.66
CA PRO A 127 -12.68 -11.23 -7.21
C PRO A 127 -11.42 -10.82 -6.44
N SER A 128 -11.59 -9.83 -5.55
CA SER A 128 -10.52 -9.25 -4.74
C SER A 128 -11.07 -8.99 -3.34
N ARG A 129 -10.27 -9.26 -2.30
CA ARG A 129 -10.63 -8.98 -0.90
C ARG A 129 -9.38 -8.69 -0.07
N ILE A 130 -9.56 -8.02 1.06
CA ILE A 130 -8.52 -7.85 2.07
C ILE A 130 -8.02 -9.22 2.54
N GLY A 131 -6.71 -9.36 2.73
CA GLY A 131 -6.01 -10.61 3.06
C GLY A 131 -5.80 -11.54 1.86
N MET A 132 -6.18 -11.16 0.64
CA MET A 132 -5.90 -11.96 -0.54
C MET A 132 -4.40 -11.92 -0.87
N PRO A 133 -3.72 -13.07 -1.03
CA PRO A 133 -2.32 -13.10 -1.42
C PRO A 133 -2.07 -12.48 -2.78
N ILE A 134 -0.99 -11.71 -2.89
CA ILE A 134 -0.49 -11.11 -4.12
C ILE A 134 1.00 -11.40 -4.27
N GLU A 135 1.41 -11.81 -5.46
CA GLU A 135 2.81 -12.00 -5.82
C GLU A 135 3.17 -11.03 -6.94
N MET A 136 4.30 -10.35 -6.77
CA MET A 136 4.84 -9.40 -7.72
C MET A 136 6.24 -9.84 -8.15
N ARG A 137 6.52 -9.70 -9.44
CA ARG A 137 7.86 -9.85 -10.01
C ARG A 137 8.17 -8.61 -10.81
N TRP A 138 9.40 -8.14 -10.74
CA TRP A 138 9.88 -7.03 -11.55
C TRP A 138 11.01 -7.52 -12.46
N PRO A 139 11.17 -6.92 -13.66
CA PRO A 139 12.32 -7.19 -14.51
C PRO A 139 13.62 -6.97 -13.73
N ARG A 140 14.66 -7.77 -14.04
CA ARG A 140 16.01 -7.46 -13.55
C ARG A 140 16.40 -6.07 -14.07
N ALA A 141 16.99 -5.25 -13.21
CA ALA A 141 17.54 -3.96 -13.62
C ALA A 141 18.46 -4.17 -14.82
N VAL A 142 18.20 -3.46 -15.92
CA VAL A 142 19.15 -3.40 -17.02
C VAL A 142 20.30 -2.55 -16.52
N SER A 143 21.49 -3.16 -16.40
CA SER A 143 22.73 -2.43 -16.13
C SER A 143 22.94 -1.40 -17.24
N VAL A 144 22.65 -0.13 -16.96
CA VAL A 144 23.10 0.97 -17.82
C VAL A 144 24.62 1.04 -17.62
N ARG A 145 25.39 0.47 -18.55
CA ARG A 145 26.84 0.72 -18.60
C ARG A 145 27.01 2.21 -18.93
N PRO A 146 27.76 3.00 -18.13
CA PRO A 146 28.09 4.35 -18.53
C PRO A 146 28.81 4.29 -19.88
N ALA A 147 28.37 5.10 -20.83
CA ALA A 147 29.06 5.26 -22.10
C ALA A 147 30.49 5.71 -21.79
N SER A 148 31.46 4.87 -22.12
CA SER A 148 32.88 5.22 -22.05
C SER A 148 33.10 6.41 -22.98
N VAL A 149 33.26 7.60 -22.40
CA VAL A 149 33.79 8.76 -23.10
C VAL A 149 35.21 8.40 -23.51
N ARG A 150 35.43 8.21 -24.82
CA ARG A 150 36.78 8.14 -25.37
C ARG A 150 37.35 9.56 -25.33
N ALA A 151 38.41 9.74 -24.55
CA ALA A 151 39.32 10.87 -24.69
C ALA A 151 40.23 10.67 -25.92
#